data_AF-A0A5L8T305-F1
#
_entry.id   AF-A0A5L8T305-F1
#
_cell.length_a   1.000
_cell.length_b   1.000
_cell.length_c   1.000
_cell.angle_alpha   90.00
_cell.angle_beta   90.00
_cell.angle_gamma   90.00
#
_symmetry.space_group_name_H-M   'P 1'
#
loop_
_entity.id
_entity.type
_entity.pdbx_description
1 polymer ?
#
loop_
_entity_poly.entity_id
_entity_poly.type
_entity_poly.pdbx_seq_one_letter_code
_entity_poly.pdbx_strand_id
1 'polypeptide(L)' 'MRKVLLQILIFSAIFIVISNLTRVLMHLAFIPQSADKIELLKMYLFGSYHDVRFLSAAFLPLLLCGFLSYFTPLV' A
#
# COMPACT_ATOMS: atom_id res chain seq x y z
N MET A 1 12.33 -5.02 17.30
CA MET A 1 11.89 -4.74 15.92
C MET A 1 10.95 -5.79 15.31
N ARG A 2 11.08 -7.11 15.55
CA ARG A 2 10.21 -8.15 14.93
C ARG A 2 8.70 -7.93 15.10
N LYS A 3 8.25 -7.48 16.28
CA LYS A 3 6.83 -7.18 16.57
C LYS A 3 6.31 -6.00 15.74
N VAL A 4 7.10 -4.93 15.61
CA VAL A 4 6.76 -3.73 14.84
C VAL A 4 6.75 -4.02 13.33
N LEU A 5 7.74 -4.77 12.83
CA LEU A 5 7.78 -5.20 11.43
C LEU A 5 6.53 -6.01 11.06
N LEU A 6 6.11 -6.91 11.94
CA LEU A 6 4.92 -7.73 11.73
C LEU A 6 3.63 -6.89 11.74
N GLN A 7 3.54 -5.85 12.59
CA GLN A 7 2.44 -4.90 12.57
C GLN A 7 2.38 -4.08 11.27
N ILE A 8 3.54 -3.62 10.76
CA ILE A 8 3.64 -2.90 9.48
C ILE A 8 3.18 -3.81 8.33
N LEU A 9 3.60 -5.08 8.32
CA LEU A 9 3.20 -6.05 7.31
C LEU A 9 1.69 -6.31 7.34
N ILE A 10 1.11 -6.56 8.52
CA ILE A 10 -0.33 -6.80 8.69
C ILE A 10 -1.13 -5.57 8.26
N PHE A 11 -0.74 -4.38 8.72
CA PHE A 11 -1.42 -3.14 8.35
C PHE A 11 -1.37 -2.91 6.84
N SER A 12 -0.21 -3.12 6.21
CA SER A 12 -0.04 -2.98 4.76
C SER A 12 -0.94 -3.93 3.98
N ALA A 13 -1.05 -5.18 4.43
CA ALA A 13 -1.95 -6.16 3.81
C ALA A 13 -3.42 -5.72 3.91
N ILE A 14 -3.86 -5.30 5.10
CA ILE A 14 -5.23 -4.82 5.31
C ILE A 14 -5.51 -3.58 4.45
N PHE A 15 -4.58 -2.61 4.42
CA PHE A 15 -4.72 -1.39 3.63
C PHE A 15 -4.86 -1.69 2.13
N ILE A 16 -4.01 -2.58 1.58
CA ILE A 16 -4.08 -2.96 0.16
C ILE A 16 -5.41 -3.64 -0.17
N VAL A 17 -5.90 -4.52 0.71
CA VAL A 17 -7.20 -5.19 0.51
C VAL A 17 -8.33 -4.17 0.50
N ILE A 18 -8.38 -3.26 1.47
CA ILE A 18 -9.42 -2.22 1.54
C ILE A 18 -9.34 -1.29 0.34
N SER A 19 -8.15 -0.81 -0.03
CA SER A 19 -7.98 0.10 -1.18
C SER A 19 -8.45 -0.54 -2.49
N ASN A 20 -8.11 -1.82 -2.71
CA ASN A 20 -8.60 -2.56 -3.88
C ASN A 20 -10.10 -2.79 -3.84
N LEU A 21 -10.68 -3.07 -2.67
CA LEU A 21 -12.14 -3.21 -2.53
C LEU A 21 -12.84 -1.89 -2.89
N THR A 22 -12.37 -0.76 -2.38
CA THR A 22 -12.91 0.57 -2.72
C THR A 22 -12.82 0.84 -4.22
N ARG A 23 -11.73 0.43 -4.86
CA ARG A 23 -11.53 0.56 -6.31
C ARG A 23 -12.51 -0.29 -7.13
N VAL A 24 -12.80 -1.51 -6.69
CA VAL A 24 -13.82 -2.37 -7.31
C VAL A 24 -15.22 -1.78 -7.15
N LEU A 25 -15.56 -1.28 -5.95
CA LEU A 25 -16.85 -0.63 -5.71
C LEU A 25 -17.04 0.61 -6.59
N MET A 26 -15.99 1.42 -6.75
CA MET A 26 -16.01 2.58 -7.65
C MET A 26 -16.23 2.16 -9.10
N HIS A 27 -15.58 1.09 -9.55
CA HIS A 27 -15.78 0.55 -10.88
C HIS A 27 -17.23 0.09 -11.12
N LEU A 28 -17.82 -0.62 -10.17
CA LEU A 28 -19.20 -1.10 -10.27
C LEU A 28 -20.23 0.04 -10.29
N ALA A 29 -19.97 1.14 -9.60
CA ALA A 29 -20.91 2.23 -9.45
C ALA A 29 -20.82 3.32 -10.53
N PHE A 30 -19.61 3.61 -11.04
CA PHE A 30 -19.37 4.81 -11.87
C PHE A 30 -18.76 4.52 -13.25
N ILE A 31 -18.18 3.35 -13.48
CA ILE A 31 -17.46 3.06 -14.73
C ILE A 31 -18.40 2.31 -15.69
N PRO A 32 -18.65 2.84 -16.91
CA PRO A 32 -19.48 2.15 -17.88
C PRO A 32 -18.84 0.83 -18.34
N GLN A 33 -19.63 -0.24 -18.40
CA GLN A 33 -19.21 -1.60 -18.76
C GLN A 33 -18.65 -1.71 -20.20
N SER A 34 -18.83 -0.69 -21.03
CA SER A 34 -18.27 -0.57 -22.38
C SER A 34 -16.84 0.00 -22.41
N ALA A 35 -16.26 0.35 -21.26
CA ALA A 35 -14.91 0.88 -21.16
C ALA A 35 -13.85 -0.13 -21.64
N ASP A 36 -12.81 0.40 -22.28
CA ASP A 36 -11.75 -0.43 -22.86
C ASP A 36 -10.99 -1.19 -21.76
N LYS A 37 -10.91 -2.51 -21.91
CA LYS A 37 -10.29 -3.41 -20.92
C LYS A 37 -8.82 -3.05 -20.67
N ILE A 38 -8.13 -2.49 -21.66
CA ILE A 38 -6.72 -2.10 -21.54
C ILE A 38 -6.58 -0.86 -20.64
N GLU A 39 -7.45 0.14 -20.79
CA GLU A 39 -7.45 1.32 -19.92
C GLU A 39 -7.83 0.97 -18.48
N LEU A 40 -8.80 0.06 -18.33
CA LEU A 40 -9.18 -0.47 -17.02
C LEU A 40 -8.00 -1.18 -16.33
N LEU A 41 -7.31 -2.06 -17.05
CA LEU A 41 -6.13 -2.74 -16.53
C LEU A 41 -5.05 -1.74 -16.10
N LYS A 42 -4.78 -0.72 -16.94
CA LYS A 42 -3.82 0.34 -16.62
C LYS A 42 -4.23 1.10 -15.35
N MET A 43 -5.49 1.48 -15.22
CA MET A 43 -6.01 2.20 -14.04
C MET A 43 -5.81 1.39 -12.75
N TYR A 44 -6.08 0.09 -12.79
CA TYR A 44 -5.86 -0.81 -11.65
C TYR A 44 -4.39 -0.98 -11.30
N LEU A 45 -3.53 -1.20 -12.30
CA LEU A 45 -2.08 -1.30 -12.10
C LEU A 45 -1.50 -0.03 -11.49
N PHE A 46 -1.89 1.13 -12.03
CA PHE A 46 -1.40 2.43 -11.55
C PHE A 46 -1.91 2.73 -10.13
N GLY A 47 -3.16 2.39 -9.83
CA GLY A 47 -3.73 2.50 -8.49
C GLY A 47 -3.00 1.63 -7.47
N SER A 48 -2.77 0.36 -7.79
CA SER A 48 -2.02 -0.56 -6.91
C SER A 48 -0.56 -0.13 -6.72
N TYR A 49 0.10 0.37 -7.78
CA TYR A 49 1.44 0.92 -7.68
C TYR A 49 1.48 2.15 -6.76
N HIS A 50 0.50 3.03 -6.88
CA HIS A 50 0.37 4.20 -6.02
C HIS A 50 0.16 3.81 -4.55
N ASP A 51 -0.69 2.81 -4.26
CA ASP A 51 -0.92 2.31 -2.89
C ASP A 51 0.38 1.79 -2.25
N VAL A 52 1.18 1.03 -2.99
CA VAL A 52 2.48 0.51 -2.51
C VAL A 52 3.46 1.65 -2.26
N ARG A 53 3.52 2.65 -3.15
CA ARG A 53 4.38 3.83 -2.96
C ARG A 53 3.95 4.65 -1.75
N PHE A 54 2.65 4.80 -1.52
CA PHE A 54 2.11 5.49 -0.35
C PHE A 54 2.50 4.77 0.94
N LEU A 55 2.32 3.45 1.00
CA LEU A 55 2.75 2.64 2.15
C LEU A 55 4.25 2.74 2.40
N SER A 56 5.06 2.68 1.34
CA SER A 56 6.51 2.83 1.43
C SER A 56 6.90 4.19 2.02
N ALA A 57 6.28 5.27 1.55
CA ALA A 57 6.53 6.62 2.08
C ALA A 57 6.06 6.76 3.54
N ALA A 58 4.91 6.18 3.89
CA ALA A 58 4.36 6.24 5.24
C ALA A 58 5.21 5.49 6.27
N PHE A 59 5.77 4.33 5.91
CA PHE A 59 6.57 3.50 6.81
C PHE A 59 8.08 3.79 6.75
N LEU A 60 8.55 4.60 5.78
CA LEU A 60 9.96 4.96 5.64
C LEU A 60 10.55 5.51 6.95
N PRO A 61 9.93 6.48 7.66
CA PRO A 61 10.52 7.03 8.88
C PRO A 61 10.67 5.99 10.00
N LEU A 62 9.70 5.07 10.10
CA LEU A 62 9.68 3.98 11.07
C LEU A 62 10.77 2.94 10.77
N LEU A 63 10.95 2.59 9.49
CA LEU A 63 12.02 1.71 9.04
C LEU A 63 13.40 2.35 9.24
N LEU A 64 13.53 3.66 8.98
CA LEU A 64 14.78 4.41 9.15
C LEU A 64 15.16 4.51 10.63
N CYS A 65 14.19 4.79 11.51
CA CYS A 65 14.38 4.73 12.97
C CYS A 65 14.79 3.33 13.43
N GLY A 66 14.13 2.28 12.90
CA GLY A 66 14.47 0.89 13.20
C GLY A 66 15.88 0.50 12.75
N PHE A 67 16.32 0.99 11.59
CA PHE A 67 17.67 0.80 11.06
C PHE A 67 18.70 1.52 11.93
N LEU A 68 18.49 2.80 12.22
CA LEU A 68 19.41 3.59 13.05
C LEU A 68 19.60 2.99 14.45
N SER A 69 18.51 2.55 15.10
CA SER A 69 18.55 1.85 16.38
C SER A 69 19.41 0.56 16.38
N TYR A 70 19.71 -0.01 15.22
CA TYR A 70 20.59 -1.17 15.09
C TYR A 70 22.08 -0.79 15.09
N PHE A 71 22.41 0.45 14.69
CA PHE A 71 23.77 0.97 14.60
C PHE A 71 24.18 1.86 15.77
N THR A 72 23.23 2.48 16.47
CA THR A 72 23.50 3.15 17.74
C THR A 72 23.39 2.14 18.88
N PRO A 73 24.51 1.67 19.47
CA PRO A 73 24.45 1.14 20.82
C PRO A 73 23.95 2.29 21.70
N LEU A 74 22.73 2.15 22.23
CA LEU A 74 22.30 2.96 23.35
C LEU A 74 23.27 2.67 24.50
N VAL A 75 24.24 3.54 24.68
CA VAL A 75 25.00 3.72 25.92
C VAL A 75 24.03 4.25 26.98
#